data_AF-A0A6M4BRI4-F1
#
_entry.id   AF-A0A6M4BRI4-F1
#
_cell.length_a   1.000
_cell.length_b   1.000
_cell.length_c   1.000
_cell.angle_alpha   90.00
_cell.angle_beta   90.00
_cell.angle_gamma   90.00
#
_symmetry.space_group_name_H-M   'P 1'
#
loop_
_entity.id
_entity.type
_entity.pdbx_description
1 polymer ?
#
loop_
_entity_poly.entity_id
_entity_poly.type
_entity_poly.pdbx_seq_one_letter_code
_entity_poly.pdbx_strand_id
1 'polypeptide(L)'
;REYFPLPRVINSLFNLCSQLFKIQIVERSDVHTWHKDVKFYDVYDESRNTPVSGFYLDPYARQDQKIRVYDDAGWHISIRNKCTVTSTDPLSALIFNFQAPVEGRPSLLSLNEVGVLFQRFGHSLRHLLTKANYSEVAGISNVEWDAAEVCGQVMTHWLYDPHTIQAISGHYSTDEPLPEDIVKNLQNIRGHMSGYTLCKELYLSKLDLELHSKKTFWRDIVRELWPKYHALPFDKYDSHPLSFTKIFSEEWGAAYYCHLWSKM
;
A
#
# COMPACT_ATOMS: atom_id res chain seq x y z
N ARG A 1 0.07 10.08 -15.81
CA ARG A 1 1.33 10.29 -15.05
C ARG A 1 1.61 11.77 -14.85
N GLU A 2 1.55 12.59 -15.90
CA GLU A 2 1.81 14.06 -15.84
C GLU A 2 0.95 14.84 -14.84
N TYR A 3 -0.22 14.29 -14.50
CA TYR A 3 -1.14 14.86 -13.52
C TYR A 3 -0.91 14.38 -12.08
N PHE A 4 0.06 13.51 -11.81
CA PHE A 4 0.32 13.00 -10.44
C PHE A 4 1.77 13.25 -10.01
N PRO A 5 2.21 14.51 -9.89
CA PRO A 5 3.52 14.81 -9.33
C PRO A 5 3.55 14.41 -7.84
N LEU A 6 4.55 13.60 -7.46
CA LEU A 6 4.69 13.03 -6.11
C LEU A 6 4.54 14.07 -4.97
N PRO A 7 5.15 15.28 -5.04
CA PRO A 7 4.97 16.29 -3.99
C PRO A 7 3.51 16.69 -3.79
N ARG A 8 2.73 16.84 -4.87
CA ARG A 8 1.28 17.13 -4.77
C ARG A 8 0.55 15.95 -4.14
N VAL A 9 0.81 14.73 -4.61
CA VAL A 9 0.14 13.54 -4.09
C VAL A 9 0.37 13.38 -2.58
N ILE A 10 1.60 13.56 -2.11
CA ILE A 10 1.95 13.50 -0.67
C ILE A 10 1.25 14.60 0.12
N ASN A 11 1.33 15.85 -0.33
CA ASN A 11 0.74 16.99 0.39
C ASN A 11 -0.78 16.83 0.50
N SER A 12 -1.44 16.44 -0.58
CA SER A 12 -2.88 16.21 -0.61
C SER A 12 -3.29 14.99 0.22
N LEU A 13 -2.49 13.93 0.25
CA LEU A 13 -2.68 12.80 1.17
C LEU A 13 -2.59 13.25 2.64
N PHE A 14 -1.59 14.06 3.00
CA PHE A 14 -1.47 14.56 4.37
C PHE A 14 -2.64 15.45 4.77
N ASN A 15 -3.11 16.30 3.86
CA ASN A 15 -4.31 17.11 4.07
C ASN A 15 -5.57 16.25 4.27
N LEU A 16 -5.74 15.20 3.45
CA LEU A 16 -6.81 14.23 3.62
C LEU A 16 -6.74 13.57 5.01
N CYS A 17 -5.57 13.10 5.42
CA CYS A 17 -5.37 12.50 6.75
C CYS A 17 -5.65 13.48 7.89
N SER A 18 -5.30 14.76 7.72
CA SER A 18 -5.64 15.80 8.69
C SER A 18 -7.15 15.98 8.84
N GLN A 19 -7.88 16.01 7.72
CA GLN A 19 -9.35 16.12 7.74
C GLN A 19 -10.01 14.92 8.40
N LEU A 20 -9.58 13.71 8.05
CA LEU A 20 -10.18 12.45 8.50
C LEU A 20 -9.82 12.10 9.95
N PHE A 21 -8.56 12.26 10.33
CA PHE A 21 -8.03 11.72 11.57
C PHE A 21 -7.63 12.80 12.59
N LYS A 22 -7.80 14.08 12.25
CA LYS A 22 -7.45 15.21 13.15
C LYS A 22 -6.01 15.17 13.60
N ILE A 23 -5.13 14.90 12.63
CA ILE A 23 -3.68 14.87 12.81
C ILE A 23 -3.00 15.95 11.97
N GLN A 24 -1.79 16.30 12.34
CA GLN A 24 -0.91 17.14 11.53
C GLN A 24 0.39 16.38 11.25
N ILE A 25 0.83 16.40 10.00
CA ILE A 25 2.06 15.74 9.57
C ILE A 25 3.03 16.82 9.15
N VAL A 26 4.18 16.92 9.82
CA VAL A 26 5.14 18.01 9.66
C VAL A 26 6.52 17.43 9.36
N GLU A 27 7.15 17.92 8.29
CA GLU A 27 8.53 17.53 7.95
C GLU A 27 9.50 18.05 9.03
N ARG A 28 10.41 17.20 9.48
CA ARG A 28 11.45 17.55 10.44
C ARG A 28 12.82 17.19 9.88
N SER A 29 13.68 18.21 9.74
CA SER A 29 14.94 18.12 8.99
C SER A 29 16.18 17.82 9.83
N ASP A 30 16.10 17.90 11.16
CA ASP A 30 17.22 17.64 12.08
C ASP A 30 17.36 16.15 12.46
N VAL A 31 16.60 15.26 11.83
CA VAL A 31 16.66 13.81 12.06
C VAL A 31 17.68 13.16 11.12
N HIS A 32 18.51 12.26 11.66
CA HIS A 32 19.47 11.51 10.86
C HIS A 32 18.75 10.54 9.91
N THR A 33 19.12 10.54 8.64
CA THR A 33 18.56 9.66 7.61
C THR A 33 19.65 8.85 6.91
N TRP A 34 19.29 7.68 6.39
CA TRP A 34 20.23 6.79 5.70
C TRP A 34 20.53 7.23 4.26
N HIS A 35 19.78 8.18 3.71
CA HIS A 35 19.98 8.70 2.36
C HIS A 35 19.44 10.14 2.26
N LYS A 36 20.08 10.97 1.43
CA LYS A 36 19.72 12.39 1.24
C LYS A 36 18.28 12.64 0.78
N ASP A 37 17.69 11.66 0.09
CA ASP A 37 16.32 11.74 -0.44
C ASP A 37 15.27 11.23 0.55
N VAL A 38 15.70 10.68 1.70
CA VAL A 38 14.80 10.23 2.76
C VAL A 38 14.39 11.44 3.58
N LYS A 39 13.09 11.58 3.78
CA LYS A 39 12.50 12.61 4.63
C LYS A 39 11.94 12.00 5.89
N PHE A 40 11.95 12.76 6.98
CA PHE A 40 11.32 12.37 8.23
C PHE A 40 10.16 13.31 8.54
N TYR A 41 9.07 12.74 9.04
CA TYR A 41 7.85 13.46 9.39
C TYR A 41 7.43 13.12 10.81
N ASP A 42 7.16 14.16 11.61
CA ASP A 42 6.47 14.04 12.87
C ASP A 42 4.95 14.05 12.65
N VAL A 43 4.24 13.24 13.43
CA VAL A 43 2.79 13.19 13.45
C VAL A 43 2.30 13.75 14.78
N TYR A 44 1.47 14.77 14.71
CA TYR A 44 0.84 15.42 15.86
C TYR A 44 -0.65 15.07 15.90
N ASP A 45 -1.16 14.83 17.10
CA ASP A 45 -2.59 14.85 17.38
C ASP A 45 -2.99 16.32 17.60
N GLU A 46 -4.11 16.79 17.02
CA GLU A 46 -4.56 18.19 17.16
C GLU A 46 -4.65 18.68 18.62
N SER A 47 -4.86 17.76 19.57
CA SER A 47 -4.93 18.09 21.00
C SER A 47 -3.57 18.26 21.69
N ARG A 48 -2.45 18.01 20.99
CA ARG A 48 -1.11 17.91 21.58
C ARG A 48 -0.08 18.78 20.87
N ASN A 49 0.76 19.43 21.67
CA ASN A 49 1.90 20.21 21.17
C ASN A 49 3.16 19.36 20.94
N THR A 50 3.13 18.07 21.27
CA THR A 50 4.25 17.14 21.06
C THR A 50 3.85 16.06 20.05
N PRO A 51 4.77 15.60 19.19
CA PRO A 51 4.52 14.48 18.29
C PRO A 51 4.04 13.25 19.07
N VAL A 52 3.09 12.51 18.49
CA VAL A 52 2.61 11.21 19.01
C VAL A 52 3.29 10.04 18.34
N SER A 53 3.90 10.26 17.17
CA SER A 53 4.64 9.28 16.39
C SER A 53 5.43 9.97 15.28
N GLY A 54 6.22 9.21 14.52
CA GLY A 54 6.91 9.71 13.34
C GLY A 54 7.20 8.64 12.30
N PHE A 55 7.54 9.05 11.09
CA PHE A 55 7.90 8.10 10.04
C PHE A 55 8.93 8.65 9.05
N TYR A 56 9.69 7.72 8.47
CA TYR A 56 10.56 8.00 7.34
C TYR A 56 9.82 7.74 6.02
N LEU A 57 10.04 8.59 5.03
CA LEU A 57 9.60 8.39 3.65
C LEU A 57 10.83 8.31 2.73
N ASP A 58 11.01 7.16 2.10
CA ASP A 58 12.09 6.89 1.15
C ASP A 58 11.50 6.57 -0.24
N PRO A 59 11.19 7.58 -1.07
CA PRO A 59 10.28 7.41 -2.21
C PRO A 59 10.94 6.83 -3.46
N TYR A 60 12.24 7.05 -3.66
CA TYR A 60 12.86 6.86 -4.97
C TYR A 60 13.59 5.52 -5.10
N ALA A 61 13.52 4.96 -6.31
CA ALA A 61 14.34 3.82 -6.71
C ALA A 61 15.82 4.22 -6.76
N ARG A 62 16.68 3.32 -6.28
CA ARG A 62 18.15 3.42 -6.40
C ARG A 62 18.65 2.10 -6.96
N GLN A 63 19.38 2.12 -8.07
CA GLN A 63 19.99 0.92 -8.62
C GLN A 63 20.88 0.26 -7.55
N ASP A 64 20.72 -1.06 -7.38
CA ASP A 64 21.53 -1.94 -6.53
C ASP A 64 21.53 -1.69 -5.01
N GLN A 65 20.76 -0.71 -4.51
CA GLN A 65 20.70 -0.38 -3.08
C GLN A 65 19.34 -0.65 -2.42
N LYS A 66 18.29 -0.85 -3.22
CA LYS A 66 16.94 -1.13 -2.73
C LYS A 66 16.39 -2.40 -3.37
N ILE A 67 15.77 -3.24 -2.53
CA ILE A 67 15.02 -4.41 -2.98
C ILE A 67 13.94 -3.92 -3.95
N ARG A 68 13.89 -4.54 -5.13
CA ARG A 68 12.75 -4.41 -6.05
C ARG A 68 11.90 -5.65 -5.85
N VAL A 69 10.75 -5.49 -5.22
CA VAL A 69 9.71 -6.53 -5.22
C VAL A 69 8.97 -6.37 -6.53
N TYR A 70 8.89 -7.45 -7.32
CA TYR A 70 8.42 -7.40 -8.72
C TYR A 70 6.97 -6.90 -8.86
N ASP A 71 6.15 -7.05 -7.81
CA ASP A 71 4.72 -6.69 -7.83
C ASP A 71 4.33 -5.52 -6.90
N ASP A 72 5.23 -5.06 -6.02
CA ASP A 72 4.92 -4.02 -5.03
C ASP A 72 5.89 -2.84 -5.14
N ALA A 73 5.38 -1.71 -5.63
CA ALA A 73 6.14 -0.47 -5.79
C ALA A 73 6.59 0.16 -4.46
N GLY A 74 6.21 -0.43 -3.31
CA GLY A 74 6.71 -0.07 -2.00
C GLY A 74 6.17 -0.92 -0.86
N TRP A 75 6.80 -0.80 0.30
CA TRP A 75 6.47 -1.53 1.52
C TRP A 75 6.51 -0.62 2.75
N HIS A 76 5.84 -1.08 3.80
CA HIS A 76 5.80 -0.44 5.11
C HIS A 76 6.63 -1.25 6.10
N ILE A 77 7.42 -0.58 6.93
CA ILE A 77 8.19 -1.19 8.02
C ILE A 77 7.79 -0.54 9.33
N SER A 78 7.33 -1.36 10.29
CA SER A 78 7.20 -0.94 11.69
C SER A 78 8.56 -1.01 12.38
N ILE A 79 9.21 0.13 12.59
CA ILE A 79 10.54 0.21 13.20
C ILE A 79 10.44 0.10 14.73
N ARG A 80 9.46 0.78 15.32
CA ARG A 80 9.25 0.79 16.77
C ARG A 80 7.77 0.79 17.08
N ASN A 81 7.34 -0.07 17.99
CA ASN A 81 5.97 -0.15 18.48
C ASN A 81 5.73 0.84 19.63
N LYS A 82 4.48 1.25 19.79
CA LYS A 82 4.03 1.96 21.00
C LYS A 82 4.19 1.06 22.22
N CYS A 83 4.72 1.60 23.31
CA CYS A 83 4.71 0.92 24.59
C CYS A 83 4.78 1.96 25.72
N THR A 84 3.80 1.95 26.61
CA THR A 84 3.77 2.86 27.76
C THR A 84 4.83 2.49 28.79
N VAL A 85 5.11 1.19 28.98
CA VAL A 85 6.10 0.69 29.94
C VAL A 85 7.50 1.19 29.60
N THR A 86 7.89 1.14 28.33
CA THR A 86 9.20 1.62 27.85
C THR A 86 9.18 3.07 27.38
N SER A 87 8.04 3.76 27.51
CA SER A 87 7.85 5.14 27.03
C SER A 87 8.29 5.34 25.57
N THR A 88 7.92 4.40 24.69
CA THR A 88 8.25 4.46 23.26
C THR A 88 7.04 4.85 22.44
N ASP A 89 7.22 5.84 21.56
CA ASP A 89 6.24 6.21 20.56
C ASP A 89 6.45 5.45 19.24
N PRO A 90 5.38 5.18 18.47
CA PRO A 90 5.47 4.53 17.17
C PRO A 90 6.44 5.20 16.21
N LEU A 91 7.20 4.38 15.49
CA LEU A 91 8.05 4.79 14.39
C LEU A 91 7.86 3.82 13.22
N SER A 92 7.68 4.35 12.02
CA SER A 92 7.63 3.54 10.79
C SER A 92 8.53 4.07 9.68
N ALA A 93 8.73 3.26 8.65
CA ALA A 93 9.28 3.70 7.37
C ALA A 93 8.38 3.26 6.22
N LEU A 94 8.16 4.17 5.29
CA LEU A 94 7.52 3.93 4.02
C LEU A 94 8.58 4.00 2.93
N ILE A 95 8.78 2.88 2.25
CA ILE A 95 9.85 2.73 1.26
C ILE A 95 9.22 2.40 -0.07
N PHE A 96 9.52 3.20 -1.09
CA PHE A 96 9.04 3.03 -2.45
C PHE A 96 10.18 2.99 -3.46
N ASN A 97 9.85 2.60 -4.69
CA ASN A 97 10.74 2.55 -5.83
C ASN A 97 10.23 3.42 -6.99
N PHE A 98 9.74 4.62 -6.70
CA PHE A 98 9.31 5.55 -7.74
C PHE A 98 10.49 6.09 -8.54
N GLN A 99 10.22 6.49 -9.78
CA GLN A 99 11.24 7.14 -10.60
C GLN A 99 11.69 8.45 -9.92
N ALA A 100 12.99 8.62 -9.70
CA ALA A 100 13.54 9.84 -9.14
C ALA A 100 13.29 11.05 -10.07
N PRO A 101 13.20 12.28 -9.54
CA PRO A 101 13.14 13.50 -10.35
C PRO A 101 14.33 13.59 -11.31
N VAL A 102 14.09 14.06 -12.54
CA VAL A 102 15.10 14.20 -13.60
C VAL A 102 15.02 15.60 -14.19
N GLU A 103 16.15 16.30 -14.29
CA GLU A 103 16.26 17.59 -15.00
C GLU A 103 15.18 18.62 -14.63
N GLY A 104 14.92 18.80 -13.33
CA GLY A 104 13.92 19.75 -12.84
C GLY A 104 12.45 19.29 -12.99
N ARG A 105 12.21 18.09 -13.54
CA ARG A 105 10.87 17.47 -13.55
C ARG A 105 10.65 16.67 -12.26
N PRO A 106 9.50 16.83 -11.58
CA PRO A 106 9.19 16.04 -10.39
C PRO A 106 9.00 14.56 -10.74
N SER A 107 9.04 13.70 -9.72
CA SER A 107 8.63 12.31 -9.86
C SER A 107 7.14 12.23 -10.21
N LEU A 108 6.79 11.60 -11.33
CA LEU A 108 5.43 11.50 -11.86
C LEU A 108 4.89 10.09 -11.67
N LEU A 109 3.84 9.94 -10.86
CA LEU A 109 3.27 8.64 -10.54
C LEU A 109 2.22 8.20 -11.57
N SER A 110 2.14 6.90 -11.81
CA SER A 110 0.95 6.26 -12.36
C SER A 110 -0.14 6.16 -11.28
N LEU A 111 -1.39 5.98 -11.71
CA LEU A 111 -2.49 5.78 -10.76
C LEU A 111 -2.29 4.53 -9.89
N ASN A 112 -1.65 3.48 -10.43
CA ASN A 112 -1.31 2.29 -9.65
C ASN A 112 -0.29 2.61 -8.55
N GLU A 113 0.74 3.40 -8.85
CA GLU A 113 1.73 3.85 -7.86
C GLU A 113 1.10 4.76 -6.78
N VAL A 114 0.14 5.61 -7.16
CA VAL A 114 -0.68 6.37 -6.21
C VAL A 114 -1.48 5.43 -5.31
N GLY A 115 -2.11 4.39 -5.87
CA GLY A 115 -2.82 3.34 -5.13
C GLY A 115 -1.93 2.65 -4.10
N VAL A 116 -0.74 2.19 -4.51
CA VAL A 116 0.23 1.56 -3.60
C VAL A 116 0.65 2.54 -2.49
N LEU A 117 0.90 3.82 -2.81
CA LEU A 117 1.23 4.82 -1.82
C LEU A 117 0.11 4.99 -0.78
N PHE A 118 -1.14 5.10 -1.20
CA PHE A 118 -2.30 5.19 -0.30
C PHE A 118 -2.45 3.93 0.56
N GLN A 119 -2.31 2.75 -0.04
CA GLN A 119 -2.41 1.47 0.68
C GLN A 119 -1.35 1.35 1.77
N ARG A 120 -0.07 1.60 1.42
CA ARG A 120 1.03 1.52 2.40
C ARG A 120 0.92 2.61 3.46
N PHE A 121 0.46 3.80 3.10
CA PHE A 121 0.20 4.87 4.07
C PHE A 121 -0.91 4.47 5.05
N GLY A 122 -1.95 3.75 4.61
CA GLY A 122 -2.97 3.18 5.49
C GLY A 122 -2.42 2.23 6.54
N HIS A 123 -1.46 1.37 6.17
CA HIS A 123 -0.75 0.51 7.14
C HIS A 123 0.09 1.33 8.12
N SER A 124 0.78 2.36 7.62
CA SER A 124 1.53 3.29 8.47
C SER A 124 0.62 4.02 9.46
N LEU A 125 -0.54 4.53 9.03
CA LEU A 125 -1.52 5.18 9.92
C LEU A 125 -1.98 4.26 11.06
N ARG A 126 -2.28 2.99 10.76
CA ARG A 126 -2.64 2.00 11.80
C ARG A 126 -1.54 1.88 12.86
N HIS A 127 -0.29 1.81 12.41
CA HIS A 127 0.87 1.72 13.29
C HIS A 127 1.08 3.00 14.11
N LEU A 128 1.03 4.15 13.44
CA LEU A 128 1.37 5.47 13.98
C LEU A 128 0.31 6.03 14.93
N LEU A 129 -0.97 5.69 14.72
CA LEU A 129 -2.10 6.22 15.48
C LEU A 129 -2.63 5.24 16.54
N THR A 130 -1.94 4.13 16.77
CA THR A 130 -2.35 3.16 17.79
C THR A 130 -2.42 3.79 19.18
N LYS A 131 -3.50 3.48 19.90
CA LYS A 131 -3.70 3.86 21.31
C LYS A 131 -3.46 2.70 22.28
N ALA A 132 -3.04 1.54 21.77
CA ALA A 132 -2.70 0.40 22.60
C ALA A 132 -1.47 0.69 23.47
N ASN A 133 -1.46 0.11 24.68
CA ASN A 133 -0.44 0.42 25.68
C ASN A 133 0.79 -0.50 25.60
N TYR A 134 0.65 -1.69 25.01
CA TYR A 134 1.69 -2.72 25.02
C TYR A 134 2.15 -3.02 23.60
N SER A 135 3.45 -3.21 23.44
CA SER A 135 4.12 -3.43 22.16
C SER A 135 3.57 -4.64 21.40
N GLU A 136 3.16 -5.70 22.11
CA GLU A 136 2.59 -6.92 21.55
C GLU A 136 1.24 -6.73 20.85
N VAL A 137 0.49 -5.69 21.21
CA VAL A 137 -0.86 -5.41 20.66
C VAL A 137 -0.94 -4.02 20.02
N ALA A 138 0.20 -3.37 19.82
CA ALA A 138 0.27 -2.03 19.25
C ALA A 138 0.48 -2.07 17.74
N GLY A 139 -0.30 -1.23 17.04
CA GLY A 139 -0.12 -0.95 15.63
C GLY A 139 -0.56 -2.12 14.75
N ILE A 140 0.40 -2.73 14.07
CA ILE A 140 0.18 -3.88 13.19
C ILE A 140 0.46 -5.23 13.87
N SER A 141 0.89 -5.24 15.13
CA SER A 141 1.29 -6.46 15.84
C SER A 141 0.08 -7.28 16.28
N ASN A 142 0.15 -8.61 16.07
CA ASN A 142 -0.88 -9.58 16.48
C ASN A 142 -2.30 -9.22 16.03
N VAL A 143 -2.39 -8.65 14.83
CA VAL A 143 -3.64 -8.42 14.13
C VAL A 143 -4.04 -9.69 13.40
N GLU A 144 -5.32 -10.03 13.42
CA GLU A 144 -5.86 -11.12 12.62
C GLU A 144 -5.58 -10.89 11.13
N TRP A 145 -5.08 -11.91 10.44
CA TRP A 145 -4.65 -11.80 9.04
C TRP A 145 -5.75 -11.26 8.12
N ASP A 146 -7.01 -11.63 8.39
CA ASP A 146 -8.19 -11.22 7.64
C ASP A 146 -8.57 -9.74 7.86
N ALA A 147 -8.02 -9.09 8.89
CA ALA A 147 -8.14 -7.67 9.18
C ALA A 147 -6.85 -6.87 8.86
N ALA A 148 -5.77 -7.52 8.43
CA ALA A 148 -4.48 -6.88 8.22
C ALA A 148 -4.52 -5.79 7.14
N GLU A 149 -5.22 -6.04 6.03
CA GLU A 149 -5.25 -5.16 4.86
C GLU A 149 -6.34 -4.06 4.94
N VAL A 150 -7.25 -4.13 5.91
CA VAL A 150 -8.43 -3.23 5.98
C VAL A 150 -8.02 -1.76 5.94
N CYS A 151 -7.03 -1.36 6.73
CA CYS A 151 -6.59 0.04 6.77
C CYS A 151 -5.99 0.51 5.44
N GLY A 152 -5.25 -0.36 4.74
CA GLY A 152 -4.72 -0.07 3.42
C GLY A 152 -5.83 0.06 2.37
N GLN A 153 -6.84 -0.82 2.42
CA GLN A 153 -7.99 -0.77 1.52
C GLN A 153 -8.85 0.47 1.76
N VAL A 154 -9.10 0.85 3.02
CA VAL A 154 -9.84 2.07 3.37
C VAL A 154 -9.17 3.31 2.78
N MET A 155 -7.85 3.44 2.92
CA MET A 155 -7.14 4.57 2.33
C MET A 155 -7.22 4.54 0.80
N THR A 156 -7.03 3.38 0.18
CA THR A 156 -7.13 3.23 -1.28
C THR A 156 -8.53 3.58 -1.80
N HIS A 157 -9.59 3.35 -1.01
CA HIS A 157 -10.97 3.66 -1.39
C HIS A 157 -11.20 5.16 -1.65
N TRP A 158 -10.44 6.04 -0.99
CA TRP A 158 -10.53 7.49 -1.23
C TRP A 158 -10.12 7.87 -2.65
N LEU A 159 -9.40 7.03 -3.38
CA LEU A 159 -9.10 7.26 -4.80
C LEU A 159 -10.34 7.10 -5.71
N TYR A 160 -11.48 6.66 -5.18
CA TYR A 160 -12.75 6.64 -5.93
C TYR A 160 -13.57 7.92 -5.74
N ASP A 161 -13.22 8.73 -4.74
CA ASP A 161 -13.86 10.02 -4.50
C ASP A 161 -13.32 11.08 -5.48
N PRO A 162 -14.18 11.73 -6.28
CA PRO A 162 -13.76 12.76 -7.24
C PRO A 162 -12.99 13.90 -6.59
N HIS A 163 -13.39 14.33 -5.40
CA HIS A 163 -12.73 15.44 -4.72
C HIS A 163 -11.30 15.09 -4.34
N THR A 164 -11.09 13.87 -3.84
CA THR A 164 -9.76 13.34 -3.53
C THR A 164 -8.91 13.22 -4.78
N ILE A 165 -9.42 12.61 -5.86
CA ILE A 165 -8.67 12.48 -7.12
C ILE A 165 -8.29 13.85 -7.67
N GLN A 166 -9.21 14.81 -7.68
CA GLN A 166 -8.89 16.17 -8.10
C GLN A 166 -7.82 16.79 -7.20
N ALA A 167 -7.94 16.68 -5.89
CA ALA A 167 -6.98 17.26 -4.95
C ALA A 167 -5.55 16.70 -5.07
N ILE A 168 -5.41 15.39 -5.34
CA ILE A 168 -4.08 14.77 -5.53
C ILE A 168 -3.51 14.97 -6.93
N SER A 169 -4.28 15.59 -7.84
CA SER A 169 -3.92 15.68 -9.26
C SER A 169 -3.71 17.10 -9.76
N GLY A 170 -3.04 17.21 -10.89
CA GLY A 170 -2.89 18.41 -11.71
C GLY A 170 -1.55 18.43 -12.43
N HIS A 171 -1.56 19.03 -13.61
CA HIS A 171 -0.47 18.91 -14.56
C HIS A 171 0.82 19.52 -14.01
N TYR A 172 1.91 18.77 -14.03
CA TYR A 172 3.14 19.14 -13.32
C TYR A 172 3.75 20.48 -13.76
N SER A 173 3.49 20.95 -14.97
CA SER A 173 4.05 22.20 -15.50
C SER A 173 3.06 23.36 -15.61
N THR A 174 1.77 23.08 -15.82
CA THR A 174 0.74 24.11 -16.08
C THR A 174 -0.21 24.30 -14.91
N ASP A 175 -0.16 23.38 -13.93
CA ASP A 175 -1.09 23.32 -12.81
C ASP A 175 -2.57 23.11 -13.21
N GLU A 176 -2.83 22.77 -14.47
CA GLU A 176 -4.20 22.52 -14.93
C GLU A 176 -4.78 21.29 -14.22
N PRO A 177 -6.05 21.35 -13.78
CA PRO A 177 -6.69 20.25 -13.10
C PRO A 177 -6.84 19.04 -14.03
N LEU A 178 -6.95 17.85 -13.44
CA LEU A 178 -7.25 16.65 -14.22
C LEU A 178 -8.62 16.82 -14.89
N PRO A 179 -8.72 16.63 -16.22
CA PRO A 179 -9.98 16.78 -16.96
C PRO A 179 -11.12 15.96 -16.35
N GLU A 180 -12.32 16.54 -16.25
CA GLU A 180 -13.47 15.92 -15.60
C GLU A 180 -13.90 14.60 -16.25
N ASP A 181 -13.76 14.49 -17.56
CA ASP A 181 -14.02 13.27 -18.32
C ASP A 181 -13.06 12.13 -17.91
N ILE A 182 -11.78 12.45 -17.68
CA ILE A 182 -10.81 11.49 -17.16
C ILE A 182 -11.17 11.09 -15.73
N VAL A 183 -11.52 12.04 -14.85
CA VAL A 183 -11.98 11.74 -13.48
C VAL A 183 -13.16 10.77 -13.50
N LYS A 184 -14.17 11.03 -14.34
CA LYS A 184 -15.33 10.16 -14.50
C LYS A 184 -14.95 8.78 -15.04
N ASN A 185 -14.02 8.72 -15.99
CA ASN A 185 -13.52 7.44 -16.53
C ASN A 185 -12.78 6.63 -15.45
N LEU A 186 -12.03 7.28 -14.56
CA LEU A 186 -11.37 6.62 -13.43
C LEU A 186 -12.39 6.03 -12.45
N GLN A 187 -13.56 6.63 -12.27
CA GLN A 187 -14.62 6.03 -11.46
C GLN A 187 -15.20 4.78 -12.14
N ASN A 188 -15.42 4.85 -13.45
CA ASN A 188 -15.99 3.75 -14.21
C ASN A 188 -15.04 2.54 -14.35
N ILE A 189 -13.71 2.77 -14.31
CA ILE A 189 -12.72 1.69 -14.45
C ILE A 189 -12.85 0.63 -13.36
N ARG A 190 -13.43 0.97 -12.20
CA ARG A 190 -13.71 0.02 -11.12
C ARG A 190 -14.60 -1.15 -11.57
N GLY A 191 -15.52 -0.89 -12.49
CA GLY A 191 -16.39 -1.92 -13.06
C GLY A 191 -15.73 -2.73 -14.18
N HIS A 192 -14.65 -2.23 -14.77
CA HIS A 192 -14.00 -2.86 -15.91
C HIS A 192 -13.29 -4.15 -15.47
N MET A 193 -13.70 -5.29 -16.05
CA MET A 193 -13.14 -6.62 -15.73
C MET A 193 -13.20 -7.00 -14.24
N SER A 194 -14.12 -6.43 -13.47
CA SER A 194 -14.26 -6.70 -12.03
C SER A 194 -14.54 -8.18 -11.75
N GLY A 195 -15.40 -8.83 -12.54
CA GLY A 195 -15.69 -10.26 -12.45
C GLY A 195 -14.46 -11.13 -12.72
N TYR A 196 -13.68 -10.81 -13.77
CA TYR A 196 -12.44 -11.52 -14.08
C TYR A 196 -11.41 -11.38 -12.94
N THR A 197 -11.25 -10.15 -12.42
CA THR A 197 -10.34 -9.87 -11.31
C THR A 197 -10.76 -10.64 -10.05
N LEU A 198 -12.06 -10.68 -9.75
CA LEU A 198 -12.59 -11.44 -8.62
C LEU A 198 -12.35 -12.95 -8.79
N CYS A 199 -12.60 -13.51 -9.97
CA CYS A 199 -12.31 -14.92 -10.25
C CYS A 199 -10.82 -15.25 -10.07
N LYS A 200 -9.92 -14.35 -10.50
CA LYS A 200 -8.48 -14.50 -10.30
C LYS A 200 -8.10 -14.50 -8.82
N GLU A 201 -8.62 -13.55 -8.03
CA GLU A 201 -8.34 -13.52 -6.58
C GLU A 201 -8.89 -14.78 -5.89
N LEU A 202 -10.13 -15.18 -6.18
CA LEU A 202 -10.72 -16.41 -5.65
C LEU A 202 -9.90 -17.65 -6.01
N TYR A 203 -9.40 -17.73 -7.25
CA TYR A 203 -8.50 -18.79 -7.68
C TYR A 203 -7.24 -18.84 -6.83
N LEU A 204 -6.54 -17.70 -6.67
CA LEU A 204 -5.30 -17.63 -5.91
C LEU A 204 -5.51 -17.94 -4.43
N SER A 205 -6.59 -17.44 -3.84
CA SER A 205 -6.98 -17.76 -2.45
C SER A 205 -7.26 -19.26 -2.28
N LYS A 206 -7.98 -19.86 -3.22
CA LYS A 206 -8.27 -21.29 -3.15
C LYS A 206 -7.03 -22.13 -3.38
N LEU A 207 -6.18 -21.76 -4.34
CA LEU A 207 -4.92 -22.41 -4.64
C LEU A 207 -4.01 -22.44 -3.41
N ASP A 208 -3.84 -21.30 -2.74
CA ASP A 208 -3.08 -21.18 -1.49
C ASP A 208 -3.58 -22.16 -0.41
N LEU A 209 -4.88 -22.14 -0.11
CA LEU A 209 -5.47 -23.04 0.89
C LEU A 209 -5.29 -24.52 0.53
N GLU A 210 -5.41 -24.88 -0.75
CA GLU A 210 -5.25 -26.25 -1.23
C GLU A 210 -3.80 -26.72 -1.14
N LEU A 211 -2.83 -25.86 -1.48
CA LEU A 211 -1.40 -26.13 -1.34
C LEU A 211 -0.98 -26.34 0.13
N HIS A 212 -1.61 -25.63 1.07
CA HIS A 212 -1.30 -25.73 2.50
C HIS A 212 -2.12 -26.77 3.27
N SER A 213 -3.16 -27.36 2.66
CA SER A 213 -4.01 -28.36 3.31
C SER A 213 -3.83 -29.79 2.76
N LYS A 214 -3.29 -29.94 1.55
CA LYS A 214 -3.11 -31.24 0.88
C LYS A 214 -1.63 -31.55 0.67
N LYS A 215 -1.32 -32.85 0.55
CA LYS A 215 0.01 -33.35 0.14
C LYS A 215 0.13 -33.62 -1.38
N THR A 216 -0.92 -33.28 -2.13
CA THR A 216 -0.98 -33.51 -3.58
C THR A 216 0.04 -32.63 -4.30
N PHE A 217 0.65 -33.15 -5.37
CA PHE A 217 1.57 -32.36 -6.18
C PHE A 217 0.86 -31.14 -6.80
N TRP A 218 1.50 -29.97 -6.77
CA TRP A 218 0.88 -28.69 -7.13
C TRP A 218 0.22 -28.69 -8.52
N ARG A 219 0.79 -29.40 -9.50
CA ARG A 219 0.25 -29.46 -10.86
C ARG A 219 -1.16 -30.06 -10.90
N ASP A 220 -1.43 -31.06 -10.06
CA ASP A 220 -2.74 -31.71 -10.03
C ASP A 220 -3.78 -30.81 -9.36
N ILE A 221 -3.38 -30.06 -8.33
CA ILE A 221 -4.22 -29.02 -7.71
C ILE A 221 -4.59 -27.95 -8.74
N VAL A 222 -3.60 -27.42 -9.48
CA VAL A 222 -3.86 -26.42 -10.53
C VAL A 222 -4.80 -26.97 -11.60
N ARG A 223 -4.57 -28.20 -12.08
CA ARG A 223 -5.42 -28.84 -13.09
C ARG A 223 -6.88 -28.97 -12.62
N GLU A 224 -7.08 -29.25 -11.34
CA GLU A 224 -8.42 -29.35 -10.74
C GLU A 224 -9.09 -27.98 -10.60
N LEU A 225 -8.36 -26.96 -10.15
CA LEU A 225 -8.91 -25.64 -9.84
C LEU A 225 -9.10 -24.77 -11.07
N TRP A 226 -8.16 -24.77 -12.02
CA TRP A 226 -8.13 -23.84 -13.15
C TRP A 226 -9.46 -23.71 -13.90
N PRO A 227 -10.13 -24.79 -14.36
CA PRO A 227 -11.38 -24.67 -15.11
C PRO A 227 -12.56 -24.16 -14.28
N LYS A 228 -12.45 -24.13 -12.94
CA LYS A 228 -13.50 -23.60 -12.05
C LYS A 228 -13.50 -22.07 -11.97
N TYR A 229 -12.34 -21.44 -12.25
CA TYR A 229 -12.15 -19.99 -12.08
C TYR A 229 -11.76 -19.26 -13.37
N HIS A 230 -11.23 -19.97 -14.37
CA HIS A 230 -10.78 -19.37 -15.62
C HIS A 230 -11.59 -19.89 -16.80
N ALA A 231 -12.00 -18.98 -17.69
CA ALA A 231 -12.69 -19.32 -18.94
C ALA A 231 -11.73 -19.85 -20.01
N LEU A 232 -10.45 -19.46 -19.94
CA LEU A 232 -9.42 -19.89 -20.88
C LEU A 232 -8.74 -21.18 -20.40
N PRO A 233 -8.33 -22.07 -21.33
CA PRO A 233 -7.63 -23.29 -20.96
C PRO A 233 -6.29 -23.00 -20.29
N PHE A 234 -5.88 -23.89 -19.38
CA PHE A 234 -4.58 -23.81 -18.72
C PHE A 234 -3.45 -24.09 -19.72
N ASP A 235 -2.43 -23.21 -19.75
CA ASP A 235 -1.22 -23.47 -20.53
C ASP A 235 -0.36 -24.52 -19.81
N LYS A 236 0.03 -25.58 -20.53
CA LYS A 236 0.87 -26.65 -19.99
C LYS A 236 2.25 -26.18 -19.51
N TYR A 237 2.74 -25.06 -20.03
CA TYR A 237 4.01 -24.44 -19.64
C TYR A 237 3.85 -23.44 -18.49
N ASP A 238 2.62 -23.08 -18.11
CA ASP A 238 2.39 -22.21 -16.97
C ASP A 238 2.79 -22.93 -15.67
N SER A 239 3.64 -22.27 -14.90
CA SER A 239 4.11 -22.69 -13.59
C SER A 239 4.01 -21.55 -12.58
N HIS A 240 3.01 -20.68 -12.71
CA HIS A 240 2.78 -19.53 -11.82
C HIS A 240 2.79 -19.86 -10.32
N PRO A 241 2.44 -21.09 -9.83
CA PRO A 241 2.57 -21.37 -8.40
C PRO A 241 4.04 -21.29 -7.94
N LEU A 242 4.99 -21.61 -8.81
CA LEU A 242 6.42 -21.53 -8.50
C LEU A 242 6.95 -20.09 -8.41
N SER A 243 6.18 -19.12 -8.90
CA SER A 243 6.47 -17.69 -8.77
C SER A 243 5.55 -16.99 -7.77
N PHE A 244 4.75 -17.75 -7.00
CA PHE A 244 3.79 -17.18 -6.05
C PHE A 244 4.46 -16.82 -4.72
N THR A 245 5.35 -15.81 -4.73
CA THR A 245 6.21 -15.44 -3.60
C THR A 245 5.44 -15.15 -2.33
N LYS A 246 4.26 -14.52 -2.44
CA LYS A 246 3.41 -14.13 -1.30
C LYS A 246 3.15 -15.27 -0.32
N ILE A 247 2.91 -16.48 -0.83
CA ILE A 247 2.54 -17.63 0.01
C ILE A 247 3.73 -18.52 0.37
N PHE A 248 4.87 -18.39 -0.31
CA PHE A 248 6.04 -19.26 -0.13
C PHE A 248 7.24 -18.58 0.54
N SER A 249 7.43 -17.28 0.30
CA SER A 249 8.60 -16.52 0.74
C SER A 249 8.23 -15.31 1.59
N GLU A 250 6.97 -14.91 1.57
CA GLU A 250 6.42 -13.85 2.42
C GLU A 250 5.48 -14.48 3.46
N GLU A 251 4.63 -13.66 4.06
CA GLU A 251 3.88 -13.99 5.28
C GLU A 251 2.43 -14.47 5.03
N TRP A 252 2.05 -14.71 3.77
CA TRP A 252 0.66 -15.00 3.39
C TRP A 252 0.31 -16.48 3.19
N GLY A 253 1.19 -17.40 3.60
CA GLY A 253 0.94 -18.84 3.48
C GLY A 253 -0.33 -19.25 4.22
N ALA A 254 -1.28 -19.89 3.50
CA ALA A 254 -2.62 -20.24 3.97
C ALA A 254 -3.51 -19.04 4.36
N ALA A 255 -3.13 -17.82 4.00
CA ALA A 255 -3.81 -16.58 4.36
C ALA A 255 -4.05 -15.65 3.15
N TYR A 256 -3.80 -16.08 1.91
CA TYR A 256 -3.95 -15.21 0.73
C TYR A 256 -5.40 -14.73 0.54
N TYR A 257 -6.39 -15.47 1.06
CA TYR A 257 -7.80 -15.06 1.04
C TYR A 257 -8.07 -13.72 1.74
N CYS A 258 -7.19 -13.29 2.64
CA CYS A 258 -7.33 -12.06 3.40
C CYS A 258 -7.37 -10.83 2.48
N HIS A 259 -6.65 -10.83 1.34
CA HIS A 259 -6.70 -9.73 0.38
C HIS A 259 -8.10 -9.48 -0.20
N LEU A 260 -8.91 -10.53 -0.35
CA LEU A 260 -10.31 -10.41 -0.76
C LEU A 260 -11.21 -10.12 0.44
N TRP A 261 -10.97 -10.80 1.56
CA TRP A 261 -11.75 -10.63 2.79
C TRP A 261 -11.74 -9.19 3.29
N SER A 262 -10.56 -8.57 3.39
CA SER A 262 -10.41 -7.20 3.88
C SER A 262 -10.97 -6.13 2.92
N LYS A 263 -11.38 -6.50 1.70
CA LYS A 263 -12.02 -5.60 0.73
C LYS A 263 -13.56 -5.62 0.80
N MET A 264 -14.15 -6.64 1.42
CA MET A 264 -15.60 -6.78 1.61
C MET A 264 -16.08 -5.90 2.76
#